data_AF-A0A1V5CGR8-F1
#
_entry.id   AF-A0A1V5CGR8-F1
#
_cell.length_a   1.000
_cell.length_b   1.000
_cell.length_c   1.000
_cell.angle_alpha   90.00
_cell.angle_beta   90.00
_cell.angle_gamma   90.00
#
_symmetry.space_group_name_H-M   'P 1'
#
loop_
_entity.id
_entity.type
_entity.pdbx_description
1 polymer ?
#
loop_
_entity_poly.entity_id
_entity_poly.type
_entity_poly.pdbx_seq_one_letter_code
_entity_poly.pdbx_strand_id
1 'polypeptide(L)'
;MKKDKEPAKDELRTEYKRSDFPGGLVRGKYAKRMKESSNIIVLRPEVAEAFPNEEAVNNALLSLIDIAQKSTRPRRSTGSPKKRASR
;
A
#
# COMPACT_ATOMS: atom_id res chain seq x y z
N MET A 1 -30.87 -2.18 32.12
CA MET A 1 -29.99 -2.92 31.18
C MET A 1 -28.73 -3.31 31.97
N LYS A 2 -28.43 -4.60 32.10
CA LYS A 2 -27.21 -5.04 32.80
C LYS A 2 -26.01 -4.69 31.92
N LYS A 3 -25.03 -3.99 32.48
CA LYS A 3 -23.82 -3.58 31.77
C LYS A 3 -22.92 -4.81 31.69
N ASP A 4 -22.68 -5.32 30.49
CA ASP A 4 -21.75 -6.42 30.29
C ASP A 4 -20.35 -5.94 30.71
N LYS A 5 -19.70 -6.72 31.58
CA LYS A 5 -18.36 -6.44 32.08
C LYS A 5 -17.40 -6.51 30.89
N GLU A 6 -16.74 -5.40 30.57
CA GLU A 6 -15.68 -5.44 29.55
C GLU A 6 -14.57 -6.39 30.03
N PRO A 7 -14.19 -7.41 29.24
CA PRO A 7 -13.12 -8.32 29.60
C PRO A 7 -11.78 -7.56 29.67
N ALA A 8 -10.84 -8.06 30.46
CA ALA A 8 -9.49 -7.49 30.49
C ALA A 8 -8.88 -7.52 29.07
N LYS A 9 -7.96 -6.60 28.75
CA LYS A 9 -7.44 -6.39 27.38
C LYS A 9 -6.90 -7.66 26.69
N ASP A 10 -6.51 -8.67 27.46
CA ASP A 10 -5.96 -9.95 26.97
C ASP A 10 -6.90 -11.16 27.19
N GLU A 11 -8.14 -10.96 27.60
CA GLU A 11 -9.13 -12.02 27.81
C GLU A 11 -9.98 -12.26 26.56
N LEU A 12 -10.22 -13.54 26.24
CA LEU A 12 -11.17 -13.94 25.19
C LEU A 12 -12.60 -13.60 25.63
N ARG A 13 -13.49 -13.34 24.66
CA ARG A 13 -14.93 -13.19 24.94
C ARG A 13 -15.45 -14.42 25.68
N THR A 14 -16.37 -14.21 26.63
CA THR A 14 -16.99 -15.27 27.45
C THR A 14 -17.69 -16.36 26.64
N GLU A 15 -18.13 -16.03 25.42
CA GLU A 15 -18.74 -16.97 24.48
C GLU A 15 -17.75 -18.01 23.94
N TYR A 16 -16.46 -17.65 23.85
CA TYR A 16 -15.43 -18.52 23.29
C TYR A 16 -14.88 -19.49 24.33
N LYS A 17 -14.76 -20.75 23.94
CA LYS A 17 -14.13 -21.81 24.72
C LYS A 17 -12.77 -22.17 24.13
N ARG A 18 -11.88 -22.68 24.97
CA ARG A 18 -10.54 -23.12 24.54
C ARG A 18 -10.60 -24.28 23.53
N SER A 19 -11.64 -25.11 23.62
CA SER A 19 -11.97 -26.18 22.67
C SER A 19 -12.25 -25.70 21.25
N ASP A 20 -12.69 -24.45 21.09
CA ASP A 20 -13.04 -23.87 19.79
C ASP A 20 -11.78 -23.57 18.96
N PHE A 21 -10.61 -23.63 19.59
CA PHE A 21 -9.31 -23.45 18.98
C PHE A 21 -8.47 -24.73 19.07
N PRO A 22 -8.84 -25.81 18.34
CA PRO A 22 -8.15 -27.10 18.42
C PRO A 22 -6.67 -27.03 17.98
N GLY A 23 -6.33 -26.05 17.13
CA GLY A 23 -4.95 -25.75 16.74
C GLY A 23 -4.22 -24.77 17.66
N GLY A 24 -4.81 -24.42 18.80
CA GLY A 24 -4.28 -23.42 19.73
C GLY A 24 -4.43 -21.97 19.26
N LEU A 25 -3.99 -21.05 20.13
CA LEU A 25 -3.97 -19.61 19.86
C LEU A 25 -2.62 -19.23 19.24
N VAL A 26 -2.56 -19.17 17.91
CA VAL A 26 -1.33 -18.84 17.17
C VAL A 26 -1.32 -17.36 16.82
N ARG A 27 -0.37 -16.60 17.38
CA ARG A 27 -0.15 -15.20 17.03
C ARG A 27 0.24 -15.10 15.55
N GLY A 28 -0.46 -14.24 14.80
CA GLY A 28 -0.14 -14.01 13.39
C GLY A 28 -0.60 -15.12 12.42
N LYS A 29 -1.51 -16.02 12.83
CA LYS A 29 -2.04 -17.11 11.98
C LYS A 29 -2.50 -16.66 10.58
N TYR A 30 -3.05 -15.46 10.47
CA TYR A 30 -3.53 -14.89 9.21
C TYR A 30 -2.70 -13.70 8.70
N ALA A 31 -1.55 -13.41 9.33
CA ALA A 31 -0.76 -12.23 8.98
C ALA A 31 -0.27 -12.26 7.53
N LYS A 32 0.10 -13.44 7.00
CA LYS A 32 0.52 -13.60 5.61
C LYS A 32 -0.63 -13.35 4.63
N ARG A 33 -1.79 -13.96 4.88
CA ARG A 33 -3.01 -13.77 4.05
C ARG A 33 -3.46 -12.31 4.05
N MET A 34 -3.41 -11.67 5.20
CA MET A 34 -3.68 -10.23 5.32
C MET A 34 -2.71 -9.41 4.46
N LYS A 35 -1.40 -9.70 4.50
CA LYS A 35 -0.43 -8.98 3.65
C LYS A 35 -0.67 -9.17 2.15
N GLU A 36 -1.12 -10.34 1.72
CA GLU A 36 -1.35 -10.66 0.32
C GLU A 36 -2.61 -9.99 -0.26
N SER A 37 -3.65 -9.79 0.56
CA SER A 37 -4.95 -9.31 0.08
C SER A 37 -5.44 -8.03 0.76
N SER A 38 -4.62 -7.33 1.55
CA SER A 38 -5.02 -6.09 2.19
C SER A 38 -4.67 -4.87 1.35
N ASN A 39 -5.57 -3.89 1.33
CA ASN A 39 -5.31 -2.54 0.82
C ASN A 39 -4.35 -1.72 1.72
N ILE A 40 -3.80 -2.31 2.78
CA ILE A 40 -2.93 -1.63 3.75
C ILE A 40 -1.47 -2.01 3.46
N ILE A 41 -0.68 -1.01 3.08
CA ILE A 41 0.74 -1.17 2.77
C ILE A 41 1.55 -0.54 3.89
N VAL A 42 2.37 -1.34 4.56
CA VAL A 42 3.27 -0.85 5.62
C VAL A 42 4.54 -0.31 4.97
N LEU A 43 4.78 0.99 5.13
CA LEU A 43 6.00 1.64 4.66
C LEU A 43 7.19 1.27 5.55
N ARG A 44 8.39 1.34 4.98
CA ARG A 44 9.63 1.28 5.78
C ARG A 44 9.69 2.51 6.71
N PRO A 45 10.26 2.39 7.91
CA PRO A 45 10.31 3.50 8.88
C PRO A 45 10.89 4.79 8.29
N GLU A 46 12.02 4.68 7.58
CA GLU A 46 12.67 5.82 6.92
C GLU A 46 11.76 6.56 5.92
N VAL A 47 10.88 5.82 5.23
CA VAL A 47 9.92 6.40 4.28
C VAL A 47 8.75 7.02 5.03
N ALA A 48 8.27 6.39 6.10
CA ALA A 48 7.21 6.93 6.95
C ALA A 48 7.64 8.21 7.67
N GLU A 49 8.92 8.35 8.02
CA GLU A 49 9.48 9.60 8.59
C GLU A 49 9.48 10.74 7.58
N ALA A 50 9.72 10.45 6.30
CA ALA A 50 9.73 11.46 5.24
C ALA A 50 8.32 11.91 4.82
N PHE A 51 7.30 11.06 4.98
CA PHE A 51 5.93 11.33 4.53
C PHE A 51 4.94 11.27 5.69
N PRO A 52 4.34 12.41 6.10
CA PRO A 52 3.49 12.48 7.29
C PRO A 52 2.08 11.88 7.09
N ASN A 53 1.59 11.76 5.86
CA ASN A 53 0.25 11.25 5.57
C ASN A 53 0.15 10.59 4.18
N GLU A 54 -1.00 9.96 3.89
CA GLU A 54 -1.25 9.27 2.63
C GLU A 54 -1.27 10.20 1.41
N GLU A 55 -1.77 11.43 1.56
CA GLU A 55 -1.82 12.41 0.46
C GLU A 55 -0.42 12.77 -0.02
N ALA A 56 0.53 13.00 0.90
CA ALA A 56 1.92 13.31 0.57
C ALA A 56 2.59 12.15 -0.18
N VAL A 57 2.34 10.90 0.24
CA VAL A 57 2.85 9.70 -0.45
C VAL A 57 2.28 9.61 -1.86
N ASN A 58 0.96 9.70 -1.99
CA ASN A 58 0.29 9.52 -3.27
C ASN A 58 0.68 10.62 -4.27
N ASN A 59 0.77 11.88 -3.83
CA ASN A 59 1.21 12.98 -4.67
C ASN A 59 2.64 12.79 -5.19
N ALA A 60 3.55 12.30 -4.34
CA ALA A 60 4.93 12.01 -4.75
C ALA A 60 4.98 10.89 -5.80
N LEU A 61 4.23 9.80 -5.60
CA LEU A 61 4.17 8.69 -6.54
C LEU A 61 3.53 9.09 -7.88
N LEU A 62 2.44 9.86 -7.85
CA LEU A 62 1.80 10.38 -9.06
C LEU A 62 2.74 11.30 -9.86
N SER A 63 3.50 12.15 -9.16
CA SER A 63 4.49 13.03 -9.79
C SER A 63 5.58 12.21 -10.50
N LEU A 64 6.04 11.11 -9.88
CA LEU A 64 7.01 10.21 -10.49
C LEU A 64 6.46 9.51 -11.74
N ILE A 65 5.19 9.10 -11.72
CA ILE A 65 4.50 8.51 -12.87
C ILE A 65 4.44 9.51 -14.04
N ASP A 66 4.07 10.76 -13.79
CA ASP A 66 4.01 11.81 -14.82
C ASP A 66 5.40 12.09 -15.45
N ILE A 67 6.45 12.17 -14.62
CA ILE A 67 7.83 12.31 -15.10
C ILE A 67 8.22 11.11 -15.99
N ALA A 68 7.92 9.89 -15.55
CA ALA A 68 8.21 8.69 -16.32
C ALA A 68 7.48 8.69 -17.68
N GLN A 69 6.21 9.09 -17.72
CA GLN A 69 5.44 9.22 -18.97
C GLN A 69 6.01 10.27 -19.92
N LYS A 70 6.45 11.42 -19.38
CA LYS A 70 7.08 12.49 -20.19
C LYS A 70 8.43 12.09 -20.75
N SER A 71 9.23 11.33 -19.99
CA SER A 71 10.56 10.87 -20.41
C SER A 71 10.52 9.74 -21.45
N THR A 72 9.49 8.89 -21.39
CA THR A 72 9.34 7.74 -22.30
C THR A 72 8.71 8.10 -23.63
N ARG A 73 8.10 9.29 -23.75
CA ARG A 73 7.55 9.78 -25.02
C ARG A 73 8.71 10.12 -25.97
N PRO A 74 8.92 9.38 -27.08
CA PRO A 74 9.98 9.69 -28.01
C PRO A 74 9.76 11.10 -28.53
N ARG A 75 10.78 11.96 -28.40
CA ARG A 75 10.83 13.23 -29.13
C ARG A 75 10.66 12.87 -30.61
N ARG A 76 9.48 13.15 -31.16
CA ARG A 76 9.21 13.05 -32.58
C ARG A 76 10.27 13.91 -33.26
N SER A 77 11.28 13.26 -33.84
CA SER A 77 12.34 13.95 -34.56
C SER A 77 11.65 14.76 -35.64
N THR A 78 11.68 16.08 -35.50
CA THR A 78 11.27 16.98 -36.56
C THR A 78 12.28 16.76 -37.67
N GLY A 79 11.94 15.86 -38.60
CA GLY A 79 12.74 15.55 -39.76
C GLY A 79 13.17 16.84 -40.42
N SER A 80 14.49 17.05 -40.46
CA SER A 80 15.12 18.18 -41.13
C SER A 80 14.56 18.26 -42.56
N PRO A 81 14.09 19.44 -43.02
CA PRO A 81 13.54 19.55 -44.36
C PRO A 81 14.65 19.23 -45.35
N LYS A 82 14.52 18.11 -46.09
CA LYS A 82 15.41 17.80 -47.21
C LYS A 82 15.33 18.98 -48.18
N LYS A 83 16.43 19.73 -48.31
CA LYS A 83 16.61 20.75 -49.34
C LYS A 83 16.24 20.13 -50.69
N ARG A 84 15.21 20.67 -51.33
CA ARG A 84 14.91 20.38 -52.74
C ARG A 84 16.09 20.90 -53.56
N ALA A 85 16.91 19.99 -54.07
CA ALA A 85 17.91 20.33 -55.07
C ALA A 85 17.17 20.62 -56.37
N SER A 86 17.23 21.87 -56.80
CA SER A 86 16.84 22.31 -58.13
C SER A 86 17.92 21.88 -59.13
N ARG A 87 17.56 21.06 -60.11
CA ARG A 87 18.23 21.01 -61.42
C ARG A 87 17.36 20.26 -62.42
#